data_AF-A0A7V3UBK4-F1
#
_entry.id   AF-A0A7V3UBK4-F1
#
_cell.length_a   1.000
_cell.length_b   1.000
_cell.length_c   1.000
_cell.angle_alpha   90.00
_cell.angle_beta   90.00
_cell.angle_gamma   90.00
#
_symmetry.space_group_name_H-M   'P 1'
#
loop_
_entity.id
_entity.type
_entity.pdbx_description
1 polymer ?
#
loop_
_entity_poly.entity_id
_entity_poly.type
_entity_poly.pdbx_seq_one_letter_code
_entity_poly.pdbx_strand_id
1 'polypeptide(L)'
;MQLQKAERRKAKIKIGLQGSSGSGKSYSALLIAYGLCNNWEKIAVIDSENLSAHLYSHLGAYNVIGISAPFNPEKYIEALALAVKAGMEAVIIDSISHEWEGVGGIIDLHGSMAGNSFTNWNKITPRHNAFVNAILQSPVHVLATIRTKQDYVLVEKNGKQVPEKVGLKGITRDGMDYELTIVFDLDIKHNATVSKDRTGIFSNESEFKITADVGRRILDWCNTGESLDMPSKRNIQETELSLQEKISAIKTVEELLSFYKSQTPQVQQQFSALFTKKRTELTVVAPNETKHISHYLKPTSNGNIGNATH
;
A
#
# COMPACT_ATOMS: atom_id res chain seq x y z
N MET A 1 16.46 29.52 -3.49
CA MET A 1 16.68 28.07 -3.68
C MET A 1 17.82 27.62 -2.78
N GLN A 2 17.77 26.41 -2.21
CA GLN A 2 18.83 25.83 -1.39
C GLN A 2 19.13 24.41 -1.90
N LEU A 3 20.41 24.08 -2.11
CA LEU A 3 20.85 22.73 -2.49
C LEU A 3 20.75 21.82 -1.26
N GLN A 4 20.05 20.70 -1.37
CA GLN A 4 19.88 19.72 -0.28
C GLN A 4 20.25 18.32 -0.76
N LYS A 5 20.73 17.47 0.16
CA LYS A 5 20.89 16.03 -0.12
C LYS A 5 19.51 15.41 -0.32
N ALA A 6 19.41 14.49 -1.28
CA ALA A 6 18.18 13.78 -1.55
C ALA A 6 17.87 12.81 -0.41
N GLU A 7 16.68 12.92 0.18
CA GLU A 7 16.20 12.05 1.25
C GLU A 7 14.77 11.59 0.92
N ARG A 8 14.53 10.27 0.99
CA ARG A 8 13.21 9.69 0.66
C ARG A 8 12.12 10.08 1.67
N ARG A 9 12.49 10.39 2.92
CA ARG A 9 11.59 10.72 4.05
C ARG A 9 10.59 11.86 3.76
N LYS A 10 10.83 12.68 2.74
CA LYS A 10 9.93 13.78 2.32
C LYS A 10 8.98 13.41 1.18
N ALA A 11 9.08 12.21 0.62
CA ALA A 11 8.32 11.83 -0.56
C ALA A 11 6.85 11.56 -0.20
N LYS A 12 5.94 12.29 -0.85
CA LYS A 12 4.51 12.02 -0.81
C LYS A 12 4.12 11.29 -2.09
N ILE A 13 3.84 10.00 -1.95
CA ILE A 13 3.57 9.13 -3.09
C ILE A 13 2.34 9.57 -3.88
N LYS A 14 2.43 9.49 -5.21
CA LYS A 14 1.32 9.71 -6.14
C LYS A 14 1.03 8.40 -6.87
N ILE A 15 -0.16 7.86 -6.72
CA ILE A 15 -0.52 6.51 -7.20
C ILE A 15 -1.66 6.63 -8.21
N GLY A 16 -1.56 5.91 -9.32
CA GLY A 16 -2.65 5.70 -10.25
C GLY A 16 -3.28 4.32 -10.06
N LEU A 17 -4.61 4.25 -10.08
CA LEU A 17 -5.35 3.00 -10.19
C LEU A 17 -6.22 3.05 -11.46
N GLN A 18 -5.81 2.32 -12.48
CA GLN A 18 -6.51 2.28 -13.77
C GLN A 18 -7.31 1.00 -13.90
N GLY A 19 -8.43 1.04 -14.61
CA GLY A 19 -9.21 -0.17 -14.91
C GLY A 19 -10.64 0.12 -15.32
N SER A 20 -11.28 -0.92 -15.86
CA SER A 20 -12.64 -0.82 -16.37
C SER A 20 -13.67 -0.65 -15.24
N SER A 21 -14.92 -0.33 -15.57
CA SER A 21 -15.97 -0.30 -14.54
C SER A 21 -16.14 -1.70 -13.94
N GLY A 22 -16.24 -1.77 -12.61
CA GLY A 22 -16.30 -3.02 -11.85
C GLY A 22 -14.94 -3.61 -11.45
N SER A 23 -13.80 -3.04 -11.86
CA SER A 23 -12.48 -3.61 -11.52
C SER A 23 -12.04 -3.42 -10.05
N GLY A 24 -12.78 -2.62 -9.26
CA GLY A 24 -12.49 -2.41 -7.84
C GLY A 24 -11.54 -1.25 -7.51
N LYS A 25 -11.42 -0.25 -8.39
CA LYS A 25 -10.54 0.93 -8.20
C LYS A 25 -10.74 1.64 -6.86
N SER A 26 -11.97 2.06 -6.55
CA SER A 26 -12.30 2.83 -5.34
C SER A 26 -11.99 2.03 -4.07
N TYR A 27 -12.39 0.75 -4.05
CA TYR A 27 -12.09 -0.18 -2.96
C TYR A 27 -10.58 -0.35 -2.75
N SER A 28 -9.84 -0.65 -3.83
CA SER A 28 -8.39 -0.79 -3.78
C SER A 28 -7.69 0.49 -3.34
N ALA A 29 -8.14 1.66 -3.80
CA ALA A 29 -7.60 2.95 -3.40
C ALA A 29 -7.79 3.21 -1.90
N LEU A 30 -8.97 2.89 -1.35
CA LEU A 30 -9.25 2.98 0.09
C LEU A 30 -8.33 2.08 0.92
N LEU A 31 -8.10 0.83 0.48
CA LEU A 31 -7.19 -0.08 1.18
C LEU A 31 -5.74 0.42 1.17
N ILE A 32 -5.25 0.91 0.03
CA ILE A 32 -3.90 1.48 -0.05
C ILE A 32 -3.81 2.73 0.82
N ALA A 33 -4.79 3.63 0.76
CA ALA A 33 -4.83 4.83 1.59
C ALA A 33 -4.81 4.49 3.09
N TYR A 34 -5.56 3.47 3.49
CA TYR A 34 -5.50 2.95 4.87
C TYR A 34 -4.11 2.40 5.22
N GLY A 35 -3.48 1.64 4.33
CA GLY A 35 -2.10 1.18 4.54
C GLY A 35 -1.07 2.30 4.65
N LEU A 36 -1.31 3.44 3.99
CA LEU A 36 -0.43 4.62 4.03
C LEU A 36 -0.58 5.46 5.31
N CYS A 37 -1.77 5.48 5.91
CA CYS A 37 -2.07 6.35 7.06
C CYS A 37 -2.26 5.58 8.37
N ASN A 38 -2.65 4.30 8.30
CA ASN A 38 -3.14 3.48 9.41
C ASN A 38 -4.25 4.15 10.24
N ASN A 39 -5.00 5.06 9.62
CA ASN A 39 -6.09 5.81 10.25
C ASN A 39 -7.11 6.24 9.19
N TRP A 40 -8.33 5.71 9.29
CA TRP A 40 -9.41 6.03 8.35
C TRP A 40 -9.83 7.51 8.37
N GLU A 41 -9.81 8.14 9.54
CA GLU A 41 -10.22 9.55 9.71
C GLU A 41 -9.24 10.52 9.02
N LYS A 42 -8.05 10.05 8.64
CA LYS A 42 -7.05 10.82 7.89
C LYS A 42 -7.14 10.66 6.38
N ILE A 43 -8.15 9.94 5.90
CA ILE A 43 -8.38 9.69 4.49
C ILE A 43 -9.56 10.56 4.03
N ALA A 44 -9.40 11.22 2.88
CA ALA A 44 -10.50 11.89 2.19
C ALA A 44 -10.63 11.35 0.76
N VAL A 45 -11.87 11.17 0.31
CA VAL A 45 -12.22 10.83 -1.07
C VAL A 45 -12.87 12.05 -1.72
N ILE A 46 -12.25 12.59 -2.75
CA ILE A 46 -12.86 13.56 -3.66
C ILE A 46 -13.64 12.75 -4.69
N ASP A 47 -14.96 12.72 -4.53
CA ASP A 47 -15.88 11.84 -5.25
C ASP A 47 -16.61 12.60 -6.35
N SER A 48 -16.26 12.31 -7.60
CA SER A 48 -16.94 12.78 -8.81
C SER A 48 -17.89 11.73 -9.40
N GLU A 49 -18.08 10.62 -8.71
CA GLU A 49 -18.79 9.40 -9.10
C GLU A 49 -20.17 9.32 -8.41
N ASN A 50 -20.83 10.48 -8.24
CA ASN A 50 -22.14 10.61 -7.61
C ASN A 50 -22.22 10.03 -6.19
N LEU A 51 -21.23 10.34 -5.34
CA LEU A 51 -21.19 9.91 -3.94
C LEU A 51 -21.09 8.38 -3.79
N SER A 52 -20.56 7.67 -4.80
CA SER A 52 -20.33 6.23 -4.75
C SER A 52 -19.35 5.80 -3.67
N ALA A 53 -18.49 6.70 -3.20
CA ALA A 53 -17.58 6.46 -2.08
C ALA A 53 -18.36 5.97 -0.87
N HIS A 54 -19.54 6.54 -0.56
CA HIS A 54 -20.36 6.16 0.59
C HIS A 54 -20.74 4.66 0.62
N LEU A 55 -20.76 3.97 -0.52
CA LEU A 55 -21.01 2.52 -0.61
C LEU A 55 -19.94 1.70 0.16
N TYR A 56 -18.74 2.27 0.32
CA TYR A 56 -17.61 1.65 1.01
C TYR A 56 -17.48 2.09 2.48
N SER A 57 -18.49 2.75 3.05
CA SER A 57 -18.47 3.23 4.45
C SER A 57 -18.24 2.12 5.48
N HIS A 58 -18.59 0.87 5.13
CA HIS A 58 -18.32 -0.31 5.94
C HIS A 58 -16.82 -0.62 6.14
N LEU A 59 -15.92 -0.04 5.32
CA LEU A 59 -14.47 -0.21 5.47
C LEU A 59 -13.89 0.61 6.63
N GLY A 60 -14.44 1.80 6.89
CA GLY A 60 -13.96 2.68 7.94
C GLY A 60 -14.48 4.12 7.82
N ALA A 61 -14.19 4.92 8.84
CA ALA A 61 -14.68 6.29 8.99
C ALA A 61 -13.84 7.33 8.21
N TYR A 62 -13.69 7.16 6.89
CA TYR A 62 -13.06 8.16 6.03
C TYR A 62 -14.01 9.30 5.65
N ASN A 63 -13.44 10.39 5.15
CA ASN A 63 -14.16 11.61 4.78
C ASN A 63 -14.46 11.64 3.28
N VAL A 64 -15.55 12.29 2.88
CA VAL A 64 -15.93 12.42 1.46
C VAL A 64 -16.16 13.89 1.12
N ILE A 65 -15.61 14.33 -0.01
CA ILE A 65 -15.85 15.63 -0.64
C ILE A 65 -16.51 15.35 -1.98
N GLY A 66 -17.82 15.57 -2.07
CA GLY A 66 -18.56 15.37 -3.32
C GLY A 66 -18.29 16.50 -4.33
N ILE A 67 -17.98 16.13 -5.57
CA ILE A 67 -17.91 17.03 -6.72
C ILE A 67 -18.96 16.61 -7.75
N SER A 68 -19.75 17.57 -8.21
CA SER A 68 -20.69 17.39 -9.31
C SER A 68 -20.32 18.27 -10.52
N ALA A 69 -20.91 17.95 -11.67
CA ALA A 69 -20.75 18.73 -12.88
C ALA A 69 -21.05 20.24 -12.64
N PRO A 70 -20.33 21.17 -13.29
CA PRO A 70 -19.24 20.93 -14.23
C PRO A 70 -17.97 20.41 -13.54
N PHE A 71 -17.29 19.43 -14.14
CA PHE A 71 -16.06 18.79 -13.65
C PHE A 71 -14.81 19.57 -14.06
N ASN A 72 -14.81 20.88 -13.86
CA ASN A 72 -13.68 21.70 -14.24
C ASN A 72 -12.45 21.42 -13.34
N PRO A 73 -11.21 21.61 -13.86
CA PRO A 73 -9.98 21.33 -13.12
C PRO A 73 -9.90 22.08 -11.78
N GLU A 74 -10.41 23.32 -11.73
CA GLU A 74 -10.35 24.20 -10.56
C GLU A 74 -11.10 23.62 -9.36
N LYS A 75 -12.28 23.00 -9.55
CA LYS A 75 -13.00 22.33 -8.46
C LYS A 75 -12.19 21.21 -7.81
N TYR A 76 -11.42 20.44 -8.60
CA TYR A 76 -10.56 19.39 -8.05
C TYR A 76 -9.39 19.98 -7.25
N ILE A 77 -8.81 21.09 -7.73
CA ILE A 77 -7.74 21.81 -7.02
C ILE A 77 -8.26 22.35 -5.69
N GLU A 78 -9.45 22.97 -5.69
CA GLU A 78 -10.10 23.48 -4.47
C GLU A 78 -10.43 22.37 -3.47
N ALA A 79 -10.98 21.25 -3.94
CA ALA A 79 -11.28 20.10 -3.09
C ALA A 79 -10.02 19.45 -2.50
N LEU A 80 -8.94 19.36 -3.28
CA LEU A 80 -7.65 18.88 -2.78
C LEU A 80 -7.06 19.83 -1.73
N ALA A 81 -7.13 21.14 -1.98
CA ALA A 81 -6.70 22.15 -1.01
C ALA A 81 -7.53 22.10 0.29
N LEU A 82 -8.84 21.86 0.19
CA LEU A 82 -9.73 21.66 1.34
C LEU A 82 -9.32 20.45 2.16
N ALA A 83 -9.07 19.29 1.52
CA ALA A 83 -8.64 18.08 2.21
C ALA A 83 -7.29 18.28 2.92
N VAL A 84 -6.32 18.95 2.26
CA VAL A 84 -5.02 19.30 2.87
C VAL A 84 -5.23 20.22 4.08
N LYS A 85 -6.06 21.27 3.95
CA LYS A 85 -6.36 22.20 5.05
C LYS A 85 -7.06 21.52 6.22
N ALA A 86 -7.87 20.50 5.96
CA ALA A 86 -8.52 19.68 6.98
C ALA A 86 -7.56 18.68 7.66
N GLY A 87 -6.28 18.64 7.28
CA GLY A 87 -5.27 17.79 7.91
C GLY A 87 -5.38 16.31 7.53
N MET A 88 -5.90 16.03 6.33
CA MET A 88 -5.88 14.69 5.72
C MET A 88 -4.46 14.31 5.31
N GLU A 89 -4.14 13.03 5.32
CA GLU A 89 -2.80 12.51 5.02
C GLU A 89 -2.75 11.69 3.72
N ALA A 90 -3.88 11.10 3.33
CA ALA A 90 -4.10 10.49 2.03
C ALA A 90 -5.40 11.02 1.41
N VAL A 91 -5.32 11.44 0.15
CA VAL A 91 -6.47 11.92 -0.62
C VAL A 91 -6.64 11.04 -1.84
N ILE A 92 -7.83 10.46 -1.99
CA ILE A 92 -8.23 9.72 -3.18
C ILE A 92 -9.02 10.67 -4.06
N ILE A 93 -8.70 10.74 -5.35
CA ILE A 93 -9.49 11.45 -6.36
C ILE A 93 -10.17 10.38 -7.22
N ASP A 94 -11.47 10.22 -7.03
CA ASP A 94 -12.31 9.21 -7.67
C ASP A 94 -13.42 9.87 -8.49
N SER A 95 -13.22 10.19 -9.76
CA SER A 95 -12.06 9.85 -10.61
C SER A 95 -11.52 11.06 -11.35
N ILE A 96 -10.25 11.00 -11.75
CA ILE A 96 -9.64 12.07 -12.57
C ILE A 96 -10.15 12.05 -14.02
N SER A 97 -10.81 10.97 -14.44
CA SER A 97 -11.37 10.85 -15.79
C SER A 97 -12.50 11.85 -16.05
N HIS A 98 -13.24 12.24 -15.01
CA HIS A 98 -14.29 13.25 -15.12
C HIS A 98 -13.73 14.66 -15.36
N GLU A 99 -12.55 14.99 -14.82
CA GLU A 99 -11.85 16.24 -15.16
C GLU A 99 -11.51 16.30 -16.66
N TRP A 100 -11.19 15.16 -17.25
CA TRP A 100 -10.81 15.09 -18.66
C TRP A 100 -12.00 15.14 -19.61
N GLU A 101 -12.94 14.19 -19.50
CA GLU A 101 -14.04 14.02 -20.49
C GLU A 101 -15.44 14.28 -19.94
N GLY A 102 -15.58 14.54 -18.63
CA GLY A 102 -16.87 14.83 -18.03
C GLY A 102 -17.44 16.18 -18.50
N VAL A 103 -18.74 16.39 -18.23
CA VAL A 103 -19.42 17.67 -18.50
C VAL A 103 -18.66 18.81 -17.80
N GLY A 104 -18.27 19.84 -18.55
CA GLY A 104 -17.44 20.95 -18.09
C GLY A 104 -15.97 20.61 -17.81
N GLY A 105 -15.53 19.40 -18.14
CA GLY A 105 -14.13 18.97 -18.13
C GLY A 105 -13.37 19.45 -19.38
N ILE A 106 -12.11 19.04 -19.51
CA ILE A 106 -11.17 19.55 -20.53
C ILE A 106 -11.69 19.36 -21.97
N ILE A 107 -12.17 18.18 -22.32
CA ILE A 107 -12.65 17.86 -23.67
C ILE A 107 -13.95 18.59 -23.98
N ASP A 108 -14.88 18.68 -23.03
CA ASP A 108 -16.16 19.39 -23.19
C ASP A 108 -15.94 20.92 -23.32
N LEU A 109 -15.06 21.47 -22.49
CA LEU A 109 -14.62 22.87 -22.60
C LEU A 109 -13.96 23.15 -23.95
N HIS A 110 -13.13 22.23 -24.46
CA HIS A 110 -12.54 22.37 -25.78
C HIS A 110 -13.59 22.33 -26.89
N GLY A 111 -14.52 21.37 -26.83
CA GLY A 111 -15.57 21.18 -27.82
C GLY A 111 -16.56 22.34 -27.90
N SER A 112 -16.77 23.06 -26.80
CA SER A 112 -17.68 24.22 -26.74
C SER A 112 -17.05 25.55 -27.20
N MET A 113 -15.73 25.59 -27.46
CA MET A 113 -15.06 26.82 -27.89
C MET A 113 -15.08 26.99 -29.41
N ALA A 114 -15.52 28.16 -29.87
CA ALA A 114 -15.42 28.55 -31.27
C ALA A 114 -13.97 28.89 -31.67
N GLY A 115 -13.68 28.78 -32.97
CA GLY A 115 -12.39 29.16 -33.54
C GLY A 115 -11.40 28.01 -33.69
N ASN A 116 -10.11 28.34 -33.80
CA ASN A 116 -9.07 27.38 -34.13
C ASN A 116 -8.70 26.48 -32.93
N SER A 117 -8.74 25.17 -33.15
CA SER A 117 -8.41 24.12 -32.16
C SER A 117 -7.08 24.35 -31.44
N PHE A 118 -6.00 24.66 -32.17
CA PHE A 118 -4.69 24.92 -31.57
C PHE A 118 -4.70 26.11 -30.60
N THR A 119 -5.42 27.18 -30.97
CA THR A 119 -5.57 28.36 -30.09
C THR A 119 -6.41 28.04 -28.85
N ASN A 120 -7.41 27.17 -28.97
CA ASN A 120 -8.23 26.73 -27.85
C ASN A 120 -7.42 25.87 -26.88
N TRP A 121 -6.59 24.95 -27.38
CA TRP A 121 -5.67 24.16 -26.57
C TRP A 121 -4.68 25.00 -25.77
N ASN A 122 -4.22 26.13 -26.31
CA ASN A 122 -3.35 27.06 -25.56
C ASN A 122 -4.05 27.68 -24.34
N LYS A 123 -5.38 27.77 -24.35
CA LYS A 123 -6.17 28.29 -23.22
C LYS A 123 -6.53 27.19 -22.21
N ILE A 124 -6.74 25.96 -22.68
CA ILE A 124 -7.24 24.85 -21.85
C ILE A 124 -6.10 24.04 -21.22
N THR A 125 -5.01 23.79 -21.95
CA THR A 125 -3.86 23.02 -21.45
C THR A 125 -3.30 23.56 -20.13
N PRO A 126 -3.17 24.89 -19.92
CA PRO A 126 -2.74 25.43 -18.62
C PRO A 126 -3.63 25.02 -17.44
N ARG A 127 -4.95 24.87 -17.66
CA ARG A 127 -5.91 24.49 -16.60
C ARG A 127 -5.73 23.02 -16.19
N HIS A 128 -5.62 22.13 -17.17
CA HIS A 128 -5.28 20.72 -16.92
C HIS A 128 -3.92 20.59 -16.22
N ASN A 129 -2.90 21.31 -16.70
CA ASN A 129 -1.57 21.30 -16.10
C ASN A 129 -1.59 21.83 -14.66
N ALA A 130 -2.43 22.82 -14.35
CA ALA A 130 -2.61 23.29 -12.97
C ALA A 130 -3.18 22.20 -12.06
N PHE A 131 -4.13 21.41 -12.56
CA PHE A 131 -4.69 20.26 -11.82
C PHE A 131 -3.67 19.15 -11.60
N VAL A 132 -2.91 18.76 -12.64
CA VAL A 132 -1.82 17.79 -12.52
C VAL A 132 -0.77 18.30 -11.53
N ASN A 133 -0.35 19.56 -11.64
CA ASN A 133 0.60 20.16 -10.72
C ASN A 133 0.09 20.19 -9.27
N ALA A 134 -1.20 20.44 -9.05
CA ALA A 134 -1.80 20.38 -7.72
C ALA A 134 -1.69 18.98 -7.12
N ILE A 135 -1.91 17.92 -7.90
CA ILE A 135 -1.70 16.52 -7.46
C ILE A 135 -0.23 16.30 -7.10
N LEU A 136 0.69 16.66 -7.99
CA LEU A 136 2.12 16.38 -7.87
C LEU A 136 2.78 17.13 -6.71
N GLN A 137 2.43 18.40 -6.52
CA GLN A 137 2.99 19.26 -5.48
C GLN A 137 2.27 19.12 -4.14
N SER A 138 1.17 18.36 -4.08
CA SER A 138 0.41 18.20 -2.85
C SER A 138 1.25 17.59 -1.73
N PRO A 139 1.21 18.14 -0.50
CA PRO A 139 2.01 17.68 0.64
C PRO A 139 1.47 16.40 1.29
N VAL A 140 0.47 15.75 0.67
CA VAL A 140 -0.16 14.51 1.17
C VAL A 140 -0.05 13.40 0.11
N HIS A 141 -0.27 12.15 0.52
CA HIS A 141 -0.34 11.05 -0.44
C HIS A 141 -1.58 11.25 -1.32
N VAL A 142 -1.44 11.07 -2.64
CA VAL A 142 -2.58 11.21 -3.56
C VAL A 142 -2.74 9.94 -4.37
N LEU A 143 -3.96 9.40 -4.37
CA LEU A 143 -4.34 8.25 -5.20
C LEU A 143 -5.37 8.72 -6.21
N ALA A 144 -5.09 8.54 -7.49
CA ALA A 144 -5.97 8.94 -8.58
C ALA A 144 -6.55 7.69 -9.24
N THR A 145 -7.88 7.55 -9.26
CA THR A 145 -8.52 6.50 -10.04
C THR A 145 -8.75 6.98 -11.47
N ILE A 146 -8.54 6.09 -12.43
CA ILE A 146 -8.65 6.38 -13.86
C ILE A 146 -9.55 5.32 -14.47
N ARG A 147 -10.65 5.77 -15.07
CA ARG A 147 -11.51 4.90 -15.88
C ARG A 147 -10.76 4.57 -17.16
N THR A 148 -10.94 3.36 -17.68
CA THR A 148 -10.42 2.99 -19.00
C THR A 148 -11.56 2.87 -20.00
N LYS A 149 -11.27 3.17 -21.28
CA LYS A 149 -12.17 2.84 -22.38
C LYS A 149 -12.40 1.33 -22.36
N GLN A 150 -13.69 0.97 -22.40
CA GLN A 150 -14.12 -0.41 -22.32
C GLN A 150 -14.09 -0.97 -23.73
N ASP A 151 -13.33 -2.05 -23.92
CA ASP A 151 -13.43 -2.86 -25.12
C ASP A 151 -13.67 -4.32 -24.74
N TYR A 152 -14.26 -5.09 -25.65
CA TYR A 152 -14.54 -6.50 -25.46
C TYR A 152 -13.59 -7.29 -26.36
N VAL A 153 -12.67 -8.02 -25.73
CA VAL A 153 -11.86 -9.01 -26.45
C VAL A 153 -12.47 -10.39 -26.24
N LEU A 154 -12.47 -11.20 -27.29
CA LEU A 154 -12.89 -12.60 -27.17
C LEU A 154 -11.72 -13.41 -26.60
N VAL A 155 -11.90 -13.97 -25.41
CA VAL A 155 -10.90 -14.83 -24.76
C VAL A 155 -11.41 -16.27 -24.82
N GLU A 156 -10.56 -17.19 -25.26
CA GLU A 156 -10.89 -18.61 -25.26
C GLU A 156 -10.83 -19.17 -23.83
N LYS A 157 -11.97 -19.63 -23.32
CA LYS A 157 -12.08 -20.35 -22.04
C LYS A 157 -12.76 -21.68 -22.31
N ASN A 158 -12.04 -22.78 -22.08
CA ASN A 158 -12.53 -24.15 -22.27
C ASN A 158 -13.07 -24.41 -23.69
N GLY A 159 -12.36 -23.97 -24.73
CA GLY A 159 -12.76 -24.15 -26.13
C GLY A 159 -13.93 -23.29 -26.59
N LYS A 160 -14.41 -22.36 -25.76
CA LYS A 160 -15.45 -21.37 -26.12
C LYS A 160 -14.87 -19.96 -26.04
N GLN A 161 -15.16 -19.15 -27.05
CA GLN A 161 -14.83 -17.73 -27.01
C GLN A 161 -15.83 -16.99 -26.13
N VAL A 162 -15.33 -16.37 -25.06
CA VAL A 162 -16.12 -15.60 -24.11
C VAL A 162 -15.68 -14.13 -24.21
N PRO A 163 -16.60 -13.18 -24.45
CA PRO A 163 -16.25 -11.76 -24.43
C PRO A 163 -15.83 -11.35 -23.02
N GLU A 164 -14.58 -10.90 -22.90
CA GLU A 164 -13.98 -10.38 -21.68
C GLU A 164 -13.70 -8.89 -21.87
N LYS A 165 -14.15 -8.11 -20.89
CA LYS A 165 -14.01 -6.66 -20.92
C LYS A 165 -12.59 -6.29 -20.50
N VAL A 166 -11.82 -5.72 -21.41
CA VAL A 166 -10.47 -5.22 -21.16
C VAL A 166 -10.45 -3.71 -21.18
N GLY A 167 -9.68 -3.12 -20.25
CA GLY A 167 -9.40 -1.69 -20.26
C GLY A 167 -8.24 -1.42 -21.21
N LEU A 168 -8.48 -0.75 -22.34
CA LEU A 168 -7.43 -0.54 -23.34
C LEU A 168 -6.60 0.73 -23.13
N LYS A 169 -7.26 1.82 -22.72
CA LYS A 169 -6.63 3.13 -22.56
C LYS A 169 -7.29 3.92 -21.44
N GLY A 170 -6.48 4.47 -20.54
CA GLY A 170 -6.93 5.39 -19.52
C GLY A 170 -7.62 6.62 -20.13
N ILE A 171 -8.73 7.02 -19.54
CA ILE A 171 -9.48 8.20 -19.90
C ILE A 171 -8.87 9.38 -19.14
N THR A 172 -7.85 9.98 -19.74
CA THR A 172 -7.14 11.18 -19.28
C THR A 172 -6.22 11.66 -20.41
N ARG A 173 -5.43 12.72 -20.18
CA ARG A 173 -4.41 13.17 -21.13
C ARG A 173 -3.34 12.08 -21.30
N ASP A 174 -2.92 11.88 -22.54
CA ASP A 174 -1.80 10.98 -22.84
C ASP A 174 -0.55 11.41 -22.06
N GLY A 175 0.05 10.44 -21.36
CA GLY A 175 1.23 10.64 -20.53
C GLY A 175 0.97 10.94 -19.05
N MET A 176 -0.29 10.97 -18.60
CA MET A 176 -0.62 11.13 -17.17
C MET A 176 0.04 10.05 -16.28
N ASP A 177 0.25 8.85 -16.81
CA ASP A 177 1.00 7.77 -16.16
C ASP A 177 2.46 8.16 -15.87
N TYR A 178 3.11 8.99 -16.71
CA TYR A 178 4.48 9.47 -16.48
C TYR A 178 4.61 10.40 -15.27
N GLU A 179 3.52 11.04 -14.85
CA GLU A 179 3.48 11.96 -13.72
C GLU A 179 3.37 11.21 -12.38
N LEU A 180 2.72 10.04 -12.36
CA LEU A 180 2.48 9.27 -11.15
C LEU A 180 3.71 8.43 -10.74
N THR A 181 3.88 8.13 -9.45
CA THR A 181 5.04 7.35 -8.97
C THR A 181 4.85 5.85 -9.21
N ILE A 182 3.62 5.37 -8.99
CA ILE A 182 3.21 3.97 -9.19
C ILE A 182 1.88 3.99 -9.94
N VAL A 183 1.69 3.09 -10.90
CA VAL A 183 0.43 2.89 -11.60
C VAL A 183 0.06 1.41 -11.54
N PHE A 184 -1.09 1.13 -10.92
CA PHE A 184 -1.70 -0.20 -10.86
C PHE A 184 -2.80 -0.32 -11.90
N ASP A 185 -2.78 -1.40 -12.68
CA ASP A 185 -3.83 -1.76 -13.61
C ASP A 185 -4.69 -2.87 -13.00
N LEU A 186 -5.98 -2.61 -12.87
CA LEU A 186 -6.94 -3.51 -12.26
C LEU A 186 -7.83 -4.18 -13.31
N ASP A 187 -7.85 -5.51 -13.29
CA ASP A 187 -8.74 -6.31 -14.12
C ASP A 187 -10.12 -6.50 -13.48
N ILE A 188 -11.04 -7.15 -14.20
CA ILE A 188 -12.42 -7.37 -13.72
C ILE A 188 -12.52 -8.40 -12.59
N LYS A 189 -11.46 -9.18 -12.37
CA LYS A 189 -11.37 -10.13 -11.26
C LYS A 189 -10.79 -9.47 -10.02
N HIS A 190 -10.48 -8.17 -10.06
CA HIS A 190 -9.83 -7.39 -9.00
C HIS A 190 -8.37 -7.77 -8.79
N ASN A 191 -7.70 -8.29 -9.80
CA ASN A 191 -6.27 -8.49 -9.77
C ASN A 191 -5.57 -7.20 -10.22
N ALA A 192 -4.42 -6.93 -9.61
CA ALA A 192 -3.55 -5.82 -9.94
C ALA A 192 -2.29 -6.30 -10.64
N THR A 193 -1.93 -5.59 -11.70
CA THR A 193 -0.59 -5.58 -12.29
C THR A 193 -0.02 -4.18 -12.18
N VAL A 194 1.29 -4.03 -12.43
CA VAL A 194 1.97 -2.74 -12.28
C VAL A 194 2.54 -2.31 -13.63
N SER A 195 1.92 -1.33 -14.28
CA SER A 195 2.46 -0.75 -15.53
C SER A 195 3.60 0.23 -15.28
N LYS A 196 3.68 0.78 -14.07
CA LYS A 196 4.77 1.69 -13.69
C LYS A 196 5.07 1.59 -12.20
N ASP A 197 6.35 1.45 -11.87
CA ASP A 197 6.84 1.50 -10.49
C ASP A 197 8.21 2.19 -10.41
N ARG A 198 8.26 3.39 -9.82
CA ARG A 198 9.54 4.06 -9.52
C ARG A 198 10.14 3.64 -8.17
N THR A 199 9.43 2.86 -7.38
CA THR A 199 9.87 2.40 -6.07
C THR A 199 10.65 1.08 -6.15
N GLY A 200 10.34 0.25 -7.15
CA GLY A 200 10.90 -1.09 -7.35
C GLY A 200 10.37 -2.13 -6.36
N ILE A 201 9.36 -1.80 -5.56
CA ILE A 201 8.80 -2.67 -4.53
C ILE A 201 8.01 -3.83 -5.15
N PHE A 202 7.46 -3.62 -6.36
CA PHE A 202 6.54 -4.56 -7.01
C PHE A 202 7.11 -5.21 -8.27
N SER A 203 8.39 -5.00 -8.58
CA SER A 203 9.04 -5.47 -9.82
C SER A 203 9.01 -6.99 -10.05
N ASN A 204 8.83 -7.78 -9.00
CA ASN A 204 8.81 -9.24 -9.06
C ASN A 204 7.39 -9.83 -8.98
N GLU A 205 6.36 -8.99 -8.92
CA GLU A 205 4.96 -9.43 -8.81
C GLU A 205 4.32 -9.46 -10.19
N SER A 206 3.93 -10.65 -10.65
CA SER A 206 3.22 -10.80 -11.93
C SER A 206 1.78 -10.32 -11.85
N GLU A 207 1.08 -10.67 -10.75
CA GLU A 207 -0.31 -10.34 -10.50
C GLU A 207 -0.62 -10.56 -9.01
N PHE A 208 -1.37 -9.64 -8.38
CA PHE A 208 -1.68 -9.74 -6.96
C PHE A 208 -3.01 -9.05 -6.59
N LYS A 209 -3.46 -9.27 -5.35
CA LYS A 209 -4.62 -8.54 -4.79
C LYS A 209 -4.15 -7.31 -4.03
N ILE A 210 -4.79 -6.17 -4.29
CA ILE A 210 -4.59 -4.98 -3.47
C ILE A 210 -5.16 -5.24 -2.08
N THR A 211 -4.31 -5.05 -1.08
CA THR A 211 -4.67 -5.10 0.34
C THR A 211 -4.07 -3.88 1.05
N ALA A 212 -4.43 -3.65 2.32
CA ALA A 212 -3.80 -2.62 3.13
C ALA A 212 -2.28 -2.80 3.26
N ASP A 213 -1.76 -4.02 3.08
CA ASP A 213 -0.32 -4.27 3.11
C ASP A 213 0.44 -3.55 1.98
N VAL A 214 -0.18 -3.41 0.81
CA VAL A 214 0.39 -2.67 -0.32
C VAL A 214 0.69 -1.22 0.09
N GLY A 215 -0.26 -0.56 0.77
CA GLY A 215 -0.07 0.80 1.28
C GLY A 215 1.04 0.87 2.34
N ARG A 216 1.13 -0.13 3.24
CA ARG A 216 2.19 -0.19 4.25
C ARG A 216 3.58 -0.32 3.63
N ARG A 217 3.76 -1.23 2.67
CA ARG A 217 5.02 -1.40 1.94
C ARG A 217 5.48 -0.11 1.26
N ILE A 218 4.55 0.62 0.66
CA ILE A 218 4.82 1.93 0.04
C ILE A 218 5.22 2.97 1.11
N LEU A 219 4.52 3.01 2.24
CA LEU A 219 4.84 3.91 3.35
C LEU A 219 6.24 3.62 3.90
N ASP A 220 6.59 2.35 4.09
CA ASP A 220 7.92 1.94 4.55
C ASP A 220 9.00 2.40 3.58
N TRP A 221 8.79 2.19 2.28
CA TRP A 221 9.71 2.69 1.26
C TRP A 221 9.87 4.22 1.30
N CYS A 222 8.77 4.97 1.50
CA CYS A 222 8.84 6.42 1.67
C CYS A 222 9.68 6.82 2.89
N ASN A 223 9.73 5.99 3.93
CA ASN A 223 10.45 6.26 5.17
C ASN A 223 11.91 5.73 5.21
N THR A 224 12.28 4.77 4.36
CA THR A 224 13.62 4.11 4.32
C THR A 224 14.80 4.99 3.89
N GLY A 225 14.64 6.32 3.82
CA GLY A 225 15.70 7.28 3.45
C GLY A 225 16.73 7.56 4.56
N GLU A 226 16.64 6.91 5.71
CA GLU A 226 17.67 6.97 6.75
C GLU A 226 18.83 6.06 6.36
N SER A 227 20.07 6.56 6.47
CA SER A 227 21.17 5.68 6.86
C SER A 227 20.70 4.96 8.12
N LEU A 228 20.54 3.64 8.02
CA LEU A 228 20.35 2.78 9.17
C LEU A 228 21.61 2.90 10.05
N ASP A 229 21.68 3.95 10.86
CA ASP A 229 22.10 3.72 12.23
C ASP A 229 21.08 2.70 12.76
N MET A 230 21.62 1.53 13.09
CA MET A 230 20.92 0.35 13.62
C MET A 230 19.75 0.65 14.57
N PRO A 231 18.81 -0.30 14.68
CA PRO A 231 17.38 -0.10 14.66
C PRO A 231 16.87 0.69 15.87
N SER A 232 16.07 1.71 15.62
CA SER A 232 15.28 2.30 16.70
C SER A 232 13.90 2.79 16.25
N LYS A 233 12.91 2.00 16.69
CA LYS A 233 11.60 2.44 17.19
C LYS A 233 10.58 2.95 16.17
N ARG A 234 9.86 2.01 15.54
CA ARG A 234 8.40 2.13 15.38
C ARG A 234 7.74 0.93 16.07
N ASN A 235 6.97 1.28 17.10
CA ASN A 235 6.10 0.51 18.01
C ASN A 235 5.94 -1.00 17.75
N ILE A 236 6.62 -1.77 18.59
CA ILE A 236 6.53 -3.23 18.77
C ILE A 236 5.29 -3.63 19.62
N GLN A 237 4.41 -2.71 19.99
CA GLN A 237 3.32 -3.03 20.92
C GLN A 237 2.33 -4.08 20.35
N GLU A 238 2.02 -4.05 19.06
CA GLU A 238 1.10 -5.03 18.43
C GLU A 238 1.73 -6.42 18.23
N THR A 239 3.06 -6.51 18.05
CA THR A 239 3.75 -7.81 17.94
C THR A 239 4.05 -8.41 19.31
N GLU A 240 4.37 -7.59 20.33
CA GLU A 240 4.57 -8.04 21.72
C GLU A 240 3.29 -8.63 22.32
N LEU A 241 2.13 -7.99 22.10
CA LEU A 241 0.84 -8.50 22.57
C LEU A 241 0.55 -9.88 21.94
N SER A 242 0.72 -10.03 20.63
CA SER A 242 0.45 -11.31 19.95
C SER A 242 1.39 -12.46 20.36
N LEU A 243 2.67 -12.15 20.65
CA LEU A 243 3.65 -13.16 21.04
C LEU A 243 3.51 -13.55 22.51
N GLN A 244 3.25 -12.57 23.40
CA GLN A 244 2.97 -12.87 24.81
C GLN A 244 1.69 -13.68 24.96
N GLU A 245 0.64 -13.39 24.18
CA GLU A 245 -0.60 -14.17 24.13
C GLU A 245 -0.37 -15.60 23.61
N LYS A 246 0.42 -15.76 22.54
CA LYS A 246 0.79 -17.09 22.03
C LYS A 246 1.60 -17.87 23.05
N ILE A 247 2.60 -17.24 23.69
CA ILE A 247 3.42 -17.88 24.72
C ILE A 247 2.56 -18.26 25.93
N SER A 248 1.63 -17.40 26.37
CA SER A 248 0.76 -17.69 27.51
C SER A 248 -0.26 -18.79 27.22
N ALA A 249 -0.74 -18.91 25.97
CA ALA A 249 -1.68 -19.93 25.54
C ALA A 249 -1.07 -21.34 25.40
N ILE A 250 0.25 -21.47 25.33
CA ILE A 250 0.94 -22.77 25.25
C ILE A 250 0.75 -23.58 26.53
N LYS A 251 0.45 -24.87 26.39
CA LYS A 251 0.08 -25.76 27.51
C LYS A 251 1.13 -26.79 27.88
N THR A 252 2.11 -27.06 27.00
CA THR A 252 3.14 -28.07 27.25
C THR A 252 4.55 -27.53 26.99
N VAL A 253 5.55 -28.12 27.66
CA VAL A 253 6.96 -27.75 27.47
C VAL A 253 7.43 -28.07 26.05
N GLU A 254 6.92 -29.13 25.43
CA GLU A 254 7.26 -29.56 24.07
C GLU A 254 6.76 -28.56 23.02
N GLU A 255 5.52 -28.09 23.14
CA GLU A 255 4.97 -27.01 22.30
C GLU A 255 5.74 -25.71 22.49
N LEU A 256 6.16 -25.40 23.73
CA LEU A 256 6.93 -24.19 24.00
C LEU A 256 8.31 -24.24 23.33
N LEU A 257 8.97 -25.41 23.34
CA LEU A 257 10.27 -25.61 22.71
C LEU A 257 10.20 -25.63 21.18
N SER A 258 9.16 -26.23 20.60
CA SER A 258 8.95 -26.21 19.16
C SER A 258 8.62 -24.79 18.67
N PHE A 259 7.80 -24.06 19.42
CA PHE A 259 7.49 -22.67 19.15
C PHE A 259 8.73 -21.76 19.29
N TYR A 260 9.57 -21.96 20.31
CA TYR A 260 10.83 -21.24 20.47
C TYR A 260 11.78 -21.48 19.29
N LYS A 261 11.96 -22.74 18.86
CA LYS A 261 12.81 -23.12 17.73
C LYS A 261 12.31 -22.59 16.38
N SER A 262 11.00 -22.39 16.23
CA SER A 262 10.43 -21.80 15.01
C SER A 262 10.57 -20.28 14.94
N GLN A 263 10.97 -19.60 16.02
CA GLN A 263 11.25 -18.17 16.02
C GLN A 263 12.66 -17.85 15.49
N THR A 264 12.85 -16.63 14.96
CA THR A 264 14.17 -16.14 14.54
C THR A 264 15.11 -15.92 15.74
N PRO A 265 16.44 -15.97 15.56
CA PRO A 265 17.41 -15.76 16.64
C PRO A 265 17.22 -14.45 17.42
N GLN A 266 16.79 -13.39 16.73
CA GLN A 266 16.52 -12.08 17.32
C GLN A 266 15.30 -12.13 18.26
N VAL A 267 14.21 -12.81 17.86
CA VAL A 267 13.01 -12.99 18.69
C VAL A 267 13.30 -13.89 19.89
N GLN A 268 14.06 -14.97 19.69
CA GLN A 268 14.50 -15.85 20.77
C GLN A 268 15.27 -15.10 21.85
N GLN A 269 16.20 -14.22 21.44
CA GLN A 269 16.98 -13.40 22.37
C GLN A 269 16.11 -12.38 23.11
N GLN A 270 15.25 -11.65 22.37
CA GLN A 270 14.39 -10.60 22.92
C GLN A 270 13.36 -11.14 23.92
N PHE A 271 12.75 -12.30 23.66
CA PHE A 271 11.68 -12.87 24.49
C PHE A 271 12.17 -14.00 25.42
N SER A 272 13.49 -14.20 25.53
CA SER A 272 14.11 -15.26 26.33
C SER A 272 13.59 -15.35 27.76
N ALA A 273 13.33 -14.21 28.41
CA ALA A 273 12.78 -14.15 29.77
C ALA A 273 11.34 -14.69 29.85
N LEU A 274 10.49 -14.40 28.85
CA LEU A 274 9.10 -14.87 28.79
C LEU A 274 9.02 -16.36 28.49
N PHE A 275 9.82 -16.84 27.55
CA PHE A 275 9.98 -18.27 27.28
C PHE A 275 10.49 -19.01 28.53
N THR A 276 11.46 -18.44 29.25
CA THR A 276 11.98 -19.03 30.48
C THR A 276 10.92 -19.05 31.57
N LYS A 277 10.18 -17.95 31.78
CA LYS A 277 9.11 -17.86 32.76
C LYS A 277 8.00 -18.88 32.47
N LYS A 278 7.50 -18.94 31.23
CA LYS A 278 6.46 -19.90 30.82
C LYS A 278 6.96 -21.34 30.95
N ARG A 279 8.22 -21.61 30.61
CA ARG A 279 8.83 -22.94 30.83
C ARG A 279 8.82 -23.30 32.31
N THR A 280 9.23 -22.40 33.18
CA THR A 280 9.19 -22.62 34.63
C THR A 280 7.77 -22.85 35.12
N GLU A 281 6.77 -22.06 34.68
CA GLU A 281 5.36 -22.29 35.01
C GLU A 281 4.89 -23.70 34.59
N LEU A 282 5.18 -24.10 33.34
CA LEU A 282 4.80 -25.42 32.82
C LEU A 282 5.57 -26.57 33.50
N THR A 283 6.75 -26.30 34.03
CA THR A 283 7.58 -27.29 34.77
C THR A 283 7.17 -27.39 36.24
N VAL A 284 6.70 -26.30 36.86
CA VAL A 284 6.21 -26.28 38.26
C VAL A 284 4.82 -26.94 38.37
N VAL A 285 4.03 -26.97 37.29
CA VAL A 285 2.75 -27.68 37.22
C VAL A 285 2.92 -29.19 37.01
N ALA A 286 4.13 -29.68 36.73
CA ALA A 286 4.46 -31.10 36.70
C ALA A 286 5.14 -31.51 38.02
N PRO A 287 4.42 -32.07 39.01
CA PRO A 287 5.08 -32.79 40.07
C PRO A 287 5.71 -34.06 39.47
N ASN A 288 7.01 -34.20 39.71
CA ASN A 288 7.88 -35.35 39.46
C ASN A 288 8.41 -35.52 38.03
N GLU A 289 9.59 -34.96 37.76
CA GLU A 289 10.81 -35.77 37.61
C GLU A 289 12.06 -34.88 37.62
N THR A 290 12.87 -35.07 38.67
CA THR A 290 14.13 -34.37 38.91
C THR A 290 15.22 -34.90 37.97
N LYS A 291 15.66 -34.12 36.97
CA LYS A 291 17.06 -34.16 36.49
C LYS A 291 17.52 -32.77 36.03
N HIS A 292 18.54 -32.27 36.72
CA HIS A 292 19.29 -31.07 36.36
C HIS A 292 19.80 -31.16 34.91
N ILE A 293 19.46 -30.18 34.08
CA ILE A 293 20.15 -29.97 32.80
C ILE A 293 21.08 -28.76 32.96
N SER A 294 22.16 -28.99 33.71
CA SER A 294 23.40 -28.23 33.58
C SER A 294 24.49 -29.18 33.11
N HIS A 295 24.32 -29.77 31.93
CA HIS A 295 25.40 -30.43 31.19
C HIS A 295 24.95 -30.67 29.76
N TYR A 296 25.28 -29.75 28.84
CA TYR A 296 25.64 -30.07 27.45
C TYR A 296 26.35 -28.86 26.84
N LEU A 297 27.48 -28.50 27.44
CA LEU A 297 28.54 -27.76 26.77
C LEU A 297 29.86 -28.25 27.35
N LYS A 298 30.54 -29.15 26.64
CA LYS A 298 31.97 -29.04 26.34
C LYS A 298 32.41 -30.07 25.28
N PRO A 299 33.38 -29.72 24.42
CA PRO A 299 33.92 -30.57 23.37
C PRO A 299 34.91 -31.58 23.96
N THR A 300 34.93 -32.80 23.43
CA THR A 300 35.93 -33.81 23.77
C THR A 300 37.15 -33.68 22.85
N SER A 301 38.27 -33.23 23.40
CA SER A 301 39.61 -33.53 22.89
C SER A 301 40.38 -34.35 23.94
N ASN A 302 41.19 -35.27 23.44
CA ASN A 302 42.23 -36.08 24.10
C ASN A 302 41.67 -37.25 24.91
N GLY A 303 42.00 -38.52 24.63
CA GLY A 303 43.31 -39.07 24.27
C GLY A 303 43.78 -39.88 25.49
N ASN A 304 44.23 -41.13 25.30
CA ASN A 304 45.09 -41.82 26.28
C ASN A 304 45.77 -43.05 25.64
N ILE A 305 47.12 -43.05 25.65
CA ILE A 305 48.02 -43.95 26.42
C ILE A 305 48.15 -45.33 25.75
N GLY A 306 49.32 -45.90 25.49
CA GLY A 306 50.70 -45.57 25.84
C GLY A 306 51.61 -46.77 25.50
N ASN A 307 52.87 -46.47 25.22
CA ASN A 307 54.10 -47.27 25.26
C ASN A 307 54.09 -48.81 25.44
N ALA A 308 54.82 -49.50 24.54
CA ALA A 308 56.09 -50.23 24.78
C ALA A 308 56.16 -51.70 24.28
N THR A 309 57.29 -52.03 23.63
CA THR A 309 57.94 -53.36 23.41
C THR A 309 57.15 -54.36 22.54
N HIS A 310 57.68 -55.01 21.50
CA HIS A 310 59.00 -55.57 21.19
C HIS A 310 59.25 -55.53 19.67
#